data_AF-A0A9E5NLF6-F1
#
_entry.id   AF-A0A9E5NLF6-F1
#
_cell.length_a   1.000
_cell.length_b   1.000
_cell.length_c   1.000
_cell.angle_alpha   90.00
_cell.angle_beta   90.00
_cell.angle_gamma   90.00
#
_symmetry.space_group_name_H-M   'P 1'
#
loop_
_entity.id
_entity.type
_entity.pdbx_description
1 polymer ?
#
loop_
_entity_poly.entity_id
_entity_poly.type
_entity_poly.pdbx_seq_one_letter_code
_entity_poly.pdbx_strand_id
1 'polypeptide(L)'
;LMNTQDVLLQLFVVRWFSVVLTSATVVVSYLIAIELFPEDRFMIIAIPTFVIFLPMFAYIGASANNDTLTALLSSLLIWQLIRAFGKGVSKRSAFVLCTMALLSVLAKKTALFTIPLLIVAIPVYLWSRDIAVPMTYGPVAAASCMLAALFLGVVLTCRGADAEGWFEQPEPWMDTRSDHVARSGGHSLHIADGTQGLCRRLEQYLPYNSVRELRGETVSLSAWVRTSSGKQEGSLVIVDSEARSTRLFTATETWSPQSLTHRVSSEAKSLRVVLRLSPCRAEDTGDLYFDDVTLLDREREWFNLVANGSAEVGSLRIGPRLERLARHVPLGQLLDARSYDLSSVRRYVLYTLLTFAGFWAN
;
A
#
# COMPACT_ATOMS: atom_id res chain seq x y z
N LEU A 1 -32.18 27.25 7.36
CA LEU A 1 -31.66 28.55 6.87
C LEU A 1 -30.33 28.42 6.10
N MET A 2 -30.13 27.36 5.30
CA MET A 2 -29.05 27.30 4.30
C MET A 2 -29.57 26.55 3.08
N ASN A 3 -30.45 27.23 2.33
CA ASN A 3 -30.94 26.78 1.04
C ASN A 3 -30.16 27.57 -0.01
N THR A 4 -29.56 26.88 -0.99
CA THR A 4 -28.99 27.46 -2.23
C THR A 4 -27.98 28.61 -2.06
N GLN A 5 -26.91 28.42 -1.29
CA GLN A 5 -25.68 29.18 -1.58
C GLN A 5 -25.05 28.59 -2.84
N ASP A 6 -24.66 29.47 -3.75
CA ASP A 6 -23.95 29.15 -4.98
C ASP A 6 -22.78 28.20 -4.67
N VAL A 7 -22.83 26.97 -5.18
CA VAL A 7 -21.83 25.91 -4.89
C VAL A 7 -20.40 26.44 -5.15
N LEU A 8 -20.28 27.37 -6.09
CA LEU A 8 -19.05 28.10 -6.38
C LEU A 8 -18.54 28.91 -5.19
N LEU A 9 -19.40 29.65 -4.49
CA LEU A 9 -19.02 30.46 -3.33
C LEU A 9 -18.50 29.56 -2.19
N GLN A 10 -19.16 28.44 -1.93
CA GLN A 10 -18.72 27.47 -0.92
C GLN A 10 -17.35 26.88 -1.28
N LEU A 11 -17.13 26.54 -2.56
CA LEU A 11 -15.83 26.07 -3.04
C LEU A 11 -14.74 27.14 -2.91
N PHE A 12 -15.05 28.41 -3.25
CA PHE A 12 -14.09 29.50 -3.09
C PHE A 12 -13.71 29.74 -1.63
N VAL A 13 -14.66 29.69 -0.70
CA VAL A 13 -14.38 29.83 0.74
C VAL A 13 -13.47 28.70 1.24
N VAL A 14 -13.75 27.44 0.87
CA VAL A 14 -12.92 26.30 1.28
C VAL A 14 -11.53 26.33 0.65
N ARG A 15 -11.40 26.78 -0.60
CA ARG A 15 -10.10 26.99 -1.26
C ARG A 15 -9.31 28.10 -0.59
N TRP A 16 -9.94 29.23 -0.26
CA TRP A 16 -9.31 30.31 0.50
C TRP A 16 -8.79 29.83 1.85
N PHE A 17 -9.60 29.06 2.57
CA PHE A 17 -9.19 28.45 3.83
C PHE A 17 -7.98 27.51 3.64
N SER A 18 -7.99 26.69 2.59
CA SER A 18 -6.89 25.78 2.26
C SER A 18 -5.59 26.54 1.96
N VAL A 19 -5.66 27.65 1.21
CA VAL A 19 -4.52 28.52 0.92
C VAL A 19 -3.97 29.17 2.19
N VAL A 20 -4.82 29.60 3.11
CA VAL A 20 -4.40 30.14 4.42
C VAL A 20 -3.66 29.09 5.23
N LEU A 21 -4.17 27.86 5.28
CA LEU A 21 -3.51 26.74 5.99
C LEU A 21 -2.16 26.36 5.36
N THR A 22 -2.10 26.31 4.03
CA THR A 22 -0.85 26.05 3.30
C THR A 22 0.17 27.16 3.53
N SER A 23 -0.25 28.42 3.53
CA SER A 23 0.62 29.57 3.83
C SER A 23 1.14 29.50 5.26
N ALA A 24 0.27 29.18 6.23
CA ALA A 24 0.67 28.96 7.61
C ALA A 24 1.70 27.81 7.73
N THR A 25 1.57 26.76 6.93
CA THR A 25 2.52 25.64 6.90
C THR A 25 3.90 26.08 6.41
N VAL A 26 3.97 26.99 5.43
CA VAL A 26 5.24 27.61 4.98
C VAL A 26 5.86 28.48 6.07
N VAL A 27 5.05 29.22 6.84
CA VAL A 27 5.56 29.97 7.99
C VAL A 27 6.14 29.01 9.04
N VAL A 28 5.48 27.88 9.29
CA VAL A 28 5.98 26.87 10.22
C VAL A 28 7.29 26.24 9.71
N SER A 29 7.44 25.99 8.40
CA SER A 29 8.71 25.48 7.86
C SER A 29 9.85 26.48 7.99
N TYR A 30 9.57 27.78 7.87
CA TYR A 30 10.53 28.85 8.19
C TYR A 30 10.93 28.82 9.68
N LEU A 31 9.97 28.67 10.59
CA LEU A 31 10.26 28.56 12.03
C LEU A 31 11.08 27.31 12.36
N ILE A 32 10.83 26.20 11.68
CA ILE A 32 11.64 24.98 11.78
C ILE A 32 13.07 25.25 11.33
N ALA A 33 13.23 25.94 10.19
CA ALA A 33 14.55 26.25 9.64
C ALA A 33 15.38 27.14 10.59
N ILE A 34 14.77 28.13 11.23
CA ILE A 34 15.44 28.96 12.25
C ILE A 34 15.92 28.13 13.44
N GLU A 35 15.10 27.20 13.94
CA GLU A 35 15.46 26.41 15.12
C GLU A 35 16.52 25.33 14.80
N LEU A 36 16.56 24.82 13.56
CA LEU A 36 17.55 23.81 13.13
C LEU A 36 18.88 24.41 12.64
N PHE A 37 18.84 25.55 11.95
CA PHE A 37 20.00 26.17 11.30
C PHE A 37 20.16 27.63 11.70
N PRO A 38 20.30 27.96 13.00
CA PRO A 38 20.30 29.34 13.49
C PRO A 38 21.42 30.21 12.90
N GLU A 39 22.54 29.61 12.48
CA GLU A 39 23.71 30.30 11.94
C GLU A 39 23.73 30.39 10.41
N ASP A 40 22.93 29.58 9.71
CA ASP A 40 22.92 29.50 8.25
C ASP A 40 21.70 30.22 7.65
N ARG A 41 21.91 31.48 7.27
CA ARG A 41 20.89 32.33 6.63
C ARG A 41 20.40 31.77 5.30
N PHE A 42 21.24 31.03 4.58
CA PHE A 42 20.83 30.42 3.32
C PHE A 42 19.80 29.32 3.59
N MET A 43 20.05 28.42 4.54
CA MET A 43 19.10 27.34 4.90
C MET A 43 17.77 27.88 5.44
N ILE A 44 17.81 28.95 6.25
CA ILE A 44 16.60 29.59 6.80
C ILE A 44 15.64 30.04 5.70
N ILE A 45 16.15 30.53 4.57
CA ILE A 45 15.34 30.99 3.43
C ILE A 45 15.09 29.86 2.43
N ALA A 46 16.08 29.03 2.15
CA ALA A 46 16.01 27.98 1.15
C ALA A 46 14.94 26.93 1.49
N ILE A 47 14.80 26.53 2.76
CA ILE A 47 13.82 25.51 3.17
C ILE A 47 12.36 25.92 2.92
N PRO A 48 11.85 27.06 3.43
CA PRO A 48 10.47 27.48 3.16
C PRO A 48 10.25 27.81 1.68
N THR A 49 11.28 28.35 1.00
CA THR A 49 11.24 28.61 -0.45
C THR A 49 11.08 27.30 -1.24
N PHE A 50 11.83 26.27 -0.87
CA PHE A 50 11.69 24.95 -1.46
C PHE A 50 10.28 24.39 -1.23
N VAL A 51 9.77 24.45 0.00
CA VAL A 51 8.43 23.95 0.36
C VAL A 51 7.33 24.63 -0.46
N ILE A 52 7.36 25.96 -0.63
CA ILE A 52 6.33 26.66 -1.41
C ILE A 52 6.40 26.34 -2.91
N PHE A 53 7.60 26.07 -3.45
CA PHE A 53 7.80 25.72 -4.86
C PHE A 53 7.64 24.23 -5.18
N LEU A 54 7.34 23.38 -4.19
CA LEU A 54 6.98 21.98 -4.46
C LEU A 54 5.65 21.91 -5.24
N PRO A 55 5.64 21.42 -6.50
CA PRO A 55 4.44 21.45 -7.33
C PRO A 55 3.24 20.75 -6.69
N MET A 56 3.49 19.63 -6.01
CA MET A 56 2.44 18.87 -5.31
C MET A 56 1.89 19.63 -4.10
N PHE A 57 2.72 20.36 -3.36
CA PHE A 57 2.29 21.12 -2.19
C PHE A 57 1.42 22.32 -2.60
N ALA A 58 1.81 23.06 -3.63
CA ALA A 58 1.01 24.14 -4.20
C ALA A 58 -0.32 23.64 -4.77
N TYR A 59 -0.30 22.52 -5.50
CA TYR A 59 -1.51 21.91 -6.06
C TYR A 59 -2.51 21.49 -4.99
N ILE A 60 -2.05 20.76 -3.96
CA ILE A 60 -2.90 20.32 -2.85
C ILE A 60 -3.41 21.55 -2.07
N GLY A 61 -2.57 22.56 -1.86
CA GLY A 61 -2.92 23.80 -1.17
C GLY A 61 -3.99 24.64 -1.86
N ALA A 62 -4.05 24.61 -3.19
CA ALA A 62 -5.09 25.29 -3.97
C ALA A 62 -6.40 24.48 -4.09
N SER A 63 -6.37 23.20 -3.71
CA SER A 63 -7.53 22.31 -3.74
C SER A 63 -8.31 22.38 -2.43
N ALA A 64 -9.63 22.17 -2.49
CA ALA A 64 -10.49 22.05 -1.32
C ALA A 64 -10.30 20.66 -0.69
N ASN A 65 -9.42 20.53 0.31
CA ASN A 65 -9.05 19.24 0.88
C ASN A 65 -8.64 19.36 2.36
N ASN A 66 -8.88 18.32 3.15
CA ASN A 66 -8.46 18.22 4.56
C ASN A 66 -6.96 17.87 4.73
N ASP A 67 -6.25 17.63 3.63
CA ASP A 67 -4.79 17.43 3.63
C ASP A 67 -4.01 18.67 4.07
N THR A 68 -4.49 19.87 3.76
CA THR A 68 -3.83 21.13 4.13
C THR A 68 -3.85 21.34 5.64
N LEU A 69 -4.96 21.02 6.30
CA LEU A 69 -5.08 21.06 7.77
C LEU A 69 -4.19 20.02 8.42
N THR A 70 -4.16 18.81 7.86
CA THR A 70 -3.30 17.73 8.36
C THR A 70 -1.82 18.10 8.25
N ALA A 71 -1.40 18.63 7.10
CA ALA A 71 -0.03 19.09 6.87
C ALA A 71 0.39 20.20 7.85
N LEU A 72 -0.49 21.17 8.12
CA LEU A 72 -0.24 22.22 9.10
C LEU A 72 -0.05 21.65 10.51
N LEU A 73 -0.98 20.81 10.98
CA LEU A 73 -0.94 20.22 12.32
C LEU A 73 0.31 19.33 12.51
N SER A 74 0.65 18.52 11.50
CA SER A 74 1.86 17.71 11.52
C SER A 74 3.14 18.56 11.52
N SER A 75 3.18 19.64 10.73
CA SER A 75 4.32 20.56 10.70
C SER A 75 4.49 21.29 12.03
N LEU A 76 3.38 21.73 12.64
CA LEU A 76 3.38 22.35 13.97
C LEU A 76 3.85 21.38 15.06
N LEU A 77 3.44 20.12 14.98
CA LEU A 77 3.91 19.06 15.88
C LEU A 77 5.43 18.88 15.76
N ILE A 78 5.97 18.81 14.53
CA ILE A 78 7.41 18.70 14.29
C ILE A 78 8.15 19.93 14.83
N TRP A 79 7.65 21.13 14.57
CA TRP A 79 8.24 22.36 15.10
C TRP A 79 8.27 22.38 16.63
N GLN A 80 7.16 21.99 17.27
CA GLN A 80 7.08 21.92 18.73
C GLN A 80 8.02 20.84 19.31
N LEU A 81 8.21 19.72 18.59
CA LEU A 81 9.21 18.71 18.95
C LEU A 81 10.62 19.32 18.90
N ILE A 82 11.01 19.96 17.80
CA ILE A 82 12.33 20.59 17.66
C ILE A 82 12.57 21.60 18.78
N ARG A 83 11.57 22.45 19.08
CA ARG A 83 11.65 23.39 20.20
C ARG A 83 11.77 22.71 21.56
N ALA A 84 11.06 21.61 21.77
CA ALA A 84 11.18 20.81 22.99
C ALA A 84 12.59 20.22 23.14
N PHE A 85 13.20 19.75 22.05
CA PHE A 85 14.58 19.27 22.05
C PHE A 85 15.60 20.38 22.35
N GLY A 86 15.41 21.59 21.83
CA GLY A 86 16.31 22.73 22.07
C GLY A 86 16.15 23.41 23.43
N LYS A 87 14.90 23.64 23.88
CA LYS A 87 14.56 24.48 25.05
C LYS A 87 14.07 23.68 26.26
N GLY A 88 13.87 22.37 26.11
CA GLY A 88 13.37 21.47 27.13
C GLY A 88 11.85 21.26 27.09
N VAL A 89 11.39 20.11 27.60
CA VAL A 89 9.96 19.76 27.66
C VAL A 89 9.32 20.28 28.95
N SER A 90 8.38 21.22 28.82
CA SER A 90 7.49 21.64 29.93
C SER A 90 6.16 20.89 29.92
N LYS A 91 5.43 20.85 31.05
CA LYS A 91 4.06 20.26 31.11
C LYS A 91 3.11 20.85 30.06
N ARG A 92 3.23 22.16 29.80
CA ARG A 92 2.47 22.87 28.76
C ARG A 92 2.88 22.40 27.36
N SER A 93 4.18 22.24 27.10
CA SER A 93 4.68 21.72 25.82
C SER A 93 4.22 20.27 25.57
N ALA A 94 4.25 19.42 26.58
CA ALA A 94 3.78 18.04 26.47
C ALA A 94 2.27 17.98 26.16
N PHE A 95 1.46 18.82 26.82
CA PHE A 95 0.03 18.92 26.52
C PHE A 95 -0.23 19.38 25.07
N VAL A 96 0.52 20.39 24.60
CA VAL A 96 0.42 20.87 23.21
C VAL A 96 0.80 19.79 22.21
N LEU A 97 1.87 19.03 22.44
CA LEU A 97 2.30 17.92 21.58
C LEU A 97 1.23 16.82 21.48
N CYS A 98 0.69 16.37 22.61
CA CYS A 98 -0.37 15.36 22.64
C CYS A 98 -1.65 15.86 21.95
N THR A 99 -2.02 17.12 22.17
CA THR A 99 -3.20 17.73 21.56
C THR A 99 -3.03 17.86 20.05
N MET A 100 -1.86 18.29 19.57
CA MET A 100 -1.57 18.39 18.14
C MET A 100 -1.57 17.03 17.44
N ALA A 101 -1.03 15.99 18.09
CA ALA A 101 -1.07 14.63 17.54
C ALA A 101 -2.51 14.09 17.47
N LEU A 102 -3.31 14.30 18.51
CA LEU A 102 -4.71 13.88 18.51
C LEU A 102 -5.51 14.61 17.44
N LEU A 103 -5.35 15.95 17.34
CA LEU A 103 -6.02 16.75 16.34
C LEU A 103 -5.60 16.39 14.92
N SER A 104 -4.33 16.04 14.67
CA SER A 104 -3.89 15.59 13.35
C SER A 104 -4.56 14.28 12.95
N VAL A 105 -4.63 13.31 13.87
CA VAL A 105 -5.30 12.01 13.63
C VAL A 105 -6.80 12.19 13.41
N LEU A 106 -7.43 13.11 14.14
CA LEU A 106 -8.85 13.43 14.00
C LEU A 106 -9.13 14.15 12.66
N ALA A 107 -8.20 14.97 12.18
CA ALA A 107 -8.31 15.64 10.88
C ALA A 107 -8.23 14.64 9.71
N LYS A 108 -7.33 13.66 9.79
CA LYS A 108 -7.24 12.59 8.78
C LYS A 108 -6.58 11.34 9.36
N LYS A 109 -7.18 10.17 9.08
CA LYS A 109 -6.64 8.86 9.48
C LYS A 109 -5.21 8.62 8.97
N THR A 110 -4.81 9.24 7.86
CA THR A 110 -3.45 9.14 7.32
C THR A 110 -2.41 9.82 8.22
N ALA A 111 -2.82 10.73 9.10
CA ALA A 111 -1.95 11.38 10.08
C ALA A 111 -1.59 10.48 11.27
N LEU A 112 -1.99 9.19 11.25
CA LEU A 112 -1.66 8.23 12.30
C LEU A 112 -0.14 8.12 12.55
N PHE A 113 0.69 8.50 11.57
CA PHE A 113 2.15 8.55 11.72
C PHE A 113 2.64 9.50 12.83
N THR A 114 1.83 10.47 13.28
CA THR A 114 2.22 11.38 14.37
C THR A 114 2.31 10.66 15.71
N ILE A 115 1.58 9.56 15.90
CA ILE A 115 1.63 8.74 17.11
C ILE A 115 2.99 8.01 17.24
N PRO A 116 3.44 7.17 16.29
CA PRO A 116 4.74 6.53 16.38
C PRO A 116 5.88 7.55 16.38
N LEU A 117 5.72 8.70 15.69
CA LEU A 117 6.70 9.79 15.78
C LEU A 117 6.88 10.29 17.22
N LEU A 118 5.80 10.52 17.97
CA LEU A 118 5.89 10.90 19.38
C LEU A 118 6.47 9.78 20.25
N ILE A 119 6.07 8.52 20.00
CA ILE A 119 6.58 7.38 20.78
C ILE A 119 8.09 7.22 20.61
N VAL A 120 8.66 7.53 19.44
CA VAL A 120 10.10 7.50 19.19
C VAL A 120 10.79 8.78 19.67
N ALA A 121 10.19 9.94 19.45
CA ALA A 121 10.79 11.22 19.81
C ALA A 121 10.99 11.38 21.33
N ILE A 122 10.08 10.85 22.16
CA ILE A 122 10.17 10.96 23.62
C ILE A 122 11.41 10.22 24.18
N PRO A 123 11.65 8.92 23.89
CA PRO A 123 12.87 8.22 24.28
C PRO A 123 14.15 8.89 23.76
N VAL A 124 14.16 9.31 22.49
CA VAL A 124 15.33 9.97 21.88
C VAL A 124 15.63 11.29 22.59
N TYR A 125 14.60 12.07 22.95
CA TYR A 125 14.76 13.28 23.76
C TYR A 125 15.39 12.98 25.12
N LEU A 126 14.85 12.00 25.84
CA LEU A 126 15.35 11.62 27.16
C LEU A 126 16.81 11.15 27.11
N TRP A 127 17.17 10.37 26.08
CA TRP A 127 18.54 9.92 25.85
C TRP A 127 19.48 11.09 25.49
N SER A 128 19.08 11.96 24.55
CA SER A 128 19.92 13.06 24.06
C SER A 128 20.31 14.10 25.11
N ARG A 129 19.57 14.17 26.22
CA ARG A 129 19.78 15.15 27.30
C ARG A 129 20.42 14.55 28.55
N ASP A 130 20.83 13.28 28.50
CA ASP A 130 21.32 12.52 29.66
C ASP A 130 20.43 12.68 30.91
N ILE A 131 19.13 12.90 30.68
CA ILE A 131 18.17 13.05 31.77
C ILE A 131 18.00 11.65 32.33
N ALA A 132 18.64 11.40 33.47
CA ALA A 132 18.40 10.22 34.25
C ALA A 132 16.92 10.15 34.56
N VAL A 133 16.21 9.30 33.81
CA VAL A 133 14.80 9.06 34.03
C VAL A 133 14.74 8.44 35.42
N PRO A 134 14.06 9.09 36.40
CA PRO A 134 13.92 8.49 37.72
C PRO A 134 13.42 7.06 37.55
N MET A 135 13.91 6.11 38.35
CA MET A 135 13.58 4.68 38.25
C MET A 135 12.05 4.41 38.26
N THR A 136 11.25 5.39 38.70
CA THR A 136 9.78 5.47 38.63
C THR A 136 9.18 5.67 37.22
N TYR A 137 9.85 6.36 36.28
CA TYR A 137 9.36 6.61 34.91
C TYR A 137 10.08 5.76 33.85
N GLY A 138 11.21 5.12 34.19
CA GLY A 138 11.84 4.07 33.38
C GLY A 138 10.87 3.01 32.85
N PRO A 139 9.95 2.45 33.67
CA PRO A 139 8.95 1.52 33.17
C PRO A 139 7.96 2.13 32.17
N VAL A 140 7.67 3.43 32.21
CA VAL A 140 6.76 4.09 31.26
C VAL A 140 7.43 4.26 29.89
N ALA A 141 8.71 4.64 29.86
CA ALA A 141 9.49 4.74 28.63
C ALA A 141 9.70 3.35 28.00
N ALA A 142 10.05 2.35 28.82
CA ALA A 142 10.17 0.96 28.37
C ALA A 142 8.82 0.41 27.86
N ALA A 143 7.71 0.68 28.56
CA ALA A 143 6.37 0.31 28.12
C ALA A 143 5.97 0.99 26.80
N SER A 144 6.37 2.25 26.59
CA SER A 144 6.10 2.97 25.34
C SER A 144 6.90 2.39 24.16
N CYS A 145 8.18 2.10 24.36
CA CYS A 145 9.01 1.41 23.35
C CYS A 145 8.48 0.00 23.07
N MET A 146 8.06 -0.73 24.10
CA MET A 146 7.44 -2.05 23.96
C MET A 146 6.09 -1.96 23.24
N LEU A 147 5.27 -0.94 23.51
CA LEU A 147 4.02 -0.69 22.79
C LEU A 147 4.27 -0.32 21.32
N ALA A 148 5.30 0.47 21.00
CA ALA A 148 5.68 0.74 19.63
C ALA A 148 6.20 -0.52 18.91
N ALA A 149 7.05 -1.31 19.57
CA ALA A 149 7.54 -2.57 19.03
C ALA A 149 6.40 -3.58 18.85
N LEU A 150 5.45 -3.64 19.78
CA LEU A 150 4.25 -4.47 19.70
C LEU A 150 3.34 -3.97 18.58
N PHE A 151 3.09 -2.67 18.47
CA PHE A 151 2.30 -2.08 17.39
C PHE A 151 2.92 -2.36 16.03
N LEU A 152 4.24 -2.17 15.89
CA LEU A 152 4.97 -2.49 14.67
C LEU A 152 4.93 -3.99 14.38
N GLY A 153 5.11 -4.84 15.39
CA GLY A 153 4.98 -6.29 15.29
C GLY A 153 3.59 -6.71 14.84
N VAL A 154 2.54 -6.18 15.45
CA VAL A 154 1.13 -6.40 15.08
C VAL A 154 0.88 -5.93 13.65
N VAL A 155 1.37 -4.75 13.25
CA VAL A 155 1.25 -4.25 11.88
C VAL A 155 1.94 -5.16 10.86
N LEU A 156 3.12 -5.69 11.20
CA LEU A 156 3.90 -6.55 10.32
C LEU A 156 3.46 -8.02 10.33
N THR A 157 2.66 -8.45 11.31
CA THR A 157 2.22 -9.85 11.45
C THR A 157 0.72 -10.04 11.26
N CYS A 158 -0.09 -8.99 11.37
CA CYS A 158 -1.52 -9.05 11.10
C CYS A 158 -1.76 -9.24 9.61
N ARG A 159 -1.98 -10.49 9.24
CA ARG A 159 -2.48 -10.90 7.94
C ARG A 159 -3.99 -10.67 7.85
N GLY A 160 -4.43 -10.23 6.68
CA GLY A 160 -5.82 -10.02 6.32
C GLY A 160 -6.45 -11.29 5.75
N ALA A 161 -7.71 -11.16 5.36
CA ALA A 161 -8.49 -12.21 4.73
C ALA A 161 -8.33 -12.23 3.19
N ASP A 162 -7.39 -11.44 2.65
CA ASP A 162 -7.04 -11.49 1.24
C ASP A 162 -5.90 -12.45 0.97
N ALA A 163 -5.90 -13.12 -0.17
CA ALA A 163 -4.79 -13.98 -0.58
C ALA A 163 -3.57 -13.13 -1.00
N GLU A 164 -2.40 -13.42 -0.44
CA GLU A 164 -1.16 -12.73 -0.81
C GLU A 164 -0.84 -12.95 -2.31
N GLY A 165 -0.53 -11.87 -3.03
CA GLY A 165 -0.15 -11.90 -4.44
C GLY A 165 -1.32 -12.00 -5.44
N TRP A 166 -2.57 -12.03 -4.97
CA TRP A 166 -3.76 -12.05 -5.82
C TRP A 166 -4.55 -10.76 -5.67
N PHE A 167 -4.96 -10.18 -6.80
CA PHE A 167 -5.65 -8.89 -6.84
C PHE A 167 -7.07 -9.07 -7.34
N GLU A 168 -8.05 -8.64 -6.54
CA GLU A 168 -9.44 -8.56 -6.99
C GLU A 168 -9.68 -7.32 -7.87
N GLN A 169 -10.45 -7.50 -8.93
CA GLN A 169 -10.93 -6.44 -9.81
C GLN A 169 -12.42 -6.63 -10.13
N PRO A 170 -13.26 -5.56 -10.09
CA PRO A 170 -12.97 -4.22 -9.55
C PRO A 170 -12.82 -4.25 -8.02
N GLU A 171 -12.32 -3.14 -7.42
CA GLU A 171 -11.86 -2.97 -6.01
C GLU A 171 -12.35 -3.99 -4.97
N PRO A 172 -11.52 -4.42 -3.99
CA PRO A 172 -11.88 -5.49 -3.06
C PRO A 172 -12.98 -5.06 -2.07
N TRP A 173 -14.16 -5.67 -2.19
CA TRP A 173 -15.26 -5.52 -1.22
C TRP A 173 -15.44 -6.80 -0.37
N MET A 174 -14.82 -7.90 -0.77
CA MET A 174 -14.99 -9.22 -0.17
C MET A 174 -13.65 -9.95 -0.06
N ASP A 175 -13.60 -10.90 0.86
CA ASP A 175 -12.38 -11.66 1.16
C ASP A 175 -12.03 -12.57 -0.02
N THR A 176 -10.84 -12.39 -0.58
CA THR A 176 -10.33 -13.19 -1.71
C THR A 176 -9.82 -14.57 -1.29
N ARG A 177 -9.85 -14.87 0.02
CA ARG A 177 -9.46 -16.14 0.63
C ARG A 177 -10.60 -16.65 1.50
N SER A 178 -10.92 -17.93 1.40
CA SER A 178 -11.91 -18.60 2.24
C SER A 178 -11.27 -19.74 3.03
N ASP A 179 -11.67 -19.92 4.28
CA ASP A 179 -11.33 -21.04 5.15
C ASP A 179 -12.47 -22.07 5.28
N HIS A 180 -13.62 -21.80 4.64
CA HIS A 180 -14.82 -22.65 4.74
C HIS A 180 -14.75 -23.87 3.82
N VAL A 181 -14.06 -23.73 2.69
CA VAL A 181 -14.01 -24.73 1.63
C VAL A 181 -12.59 -24.75 1.09
N ALA A 182 -11.87 -25.85 1.35
CA ALA A 182 -10.54 -26.10 0.80
C ALA A 182 -10.50 -27.52 0.21
N ARG A 183 -9.74 -27.71 -0.86
CA ARG A 183 -9.43 -29.02 -1.43
C ARG A 183 -8.15 -29.54 -0.81
N SER A 184 -7.12 -28.71 -0.75
CA SER A 184 -5.82 -29.01 -0.15
C SER A 184 -5.51 -27.95 0.90
N GLY A 185 -4.85 -28.35 1.99
CA GLY A 185 -4.56 -27.42 3.09
C GLY A 185 -5.81 -26.95 3.85
N GLY A 186 -5.86 -25.66 4.19
CA GLY A 186 -6.91 -25.04 5.00
C GLY A 186 -7.60 -23.85 4.36
N HIS A 187 -7.18 -23.42 3.17
CA HIS A 187 -7.75 -22.24 2.50
C HIS A 187 -7.98 -22.48 1.01
N SER A 188 -8.80 -21.64 0.39
CA SER A 188 -8.94 -21.55 -1.07
C SER A 188 -9.08 -20.10 -1.52
N LEU A 189 -8.77 -19.86 -2.79
CA LEU A 189 -9.07 -18.59 -3.44
C LEU A 189 -10.58 -18.49 -3.64
N HIS A 190 -11.13 -17.31 -3.37
CA HIS A 190 -12.55 -17.08 -3.38
C HIS A 190 -12.88 -15.87 -4.26
N ILE A 191 -13.83 -16.07 -5.17
CA ILE A 191 -14.44 -15.01 -5.96
C ILE A 191 -15.91 -14.99 -5.58
N ALA A 192 -16.25 -14.01 -4.75
CA ALA A 192 -17.63 -13.82 -4.34
C ALA A 192 -18.47 -13.32 -5.51
N ASP A 193 -19.70 -13.77 -5.57
CA ASP A 193 -20.64 -13.32 -6.59
C ASP A 193 -20.89 -11.79 -6.49
N GLY A 194 -20.89 -11.15 -7.65
CA GLY A 194 -20.95 -9.72 -7.78
C GLY A 194 -22.39 -9.23 -7.67
N THR A 195 -22.83 -8.89 -6.46
CA THR A 195 -23.98 -7.98 -6.30
C THR A 195 -23.74 -6.76 -7.19
N GLN A 196 -24.62 -6.53 -8.19
CA GLN A 196 -24.57 -5.46 -9.21
C GLN A 196 -23.93 -5.77 -10.59
N GLY A 197 -23.68 -7.03 -10.95
CA GLY A 197 -23.32 -7.37 -12.35
C GLY A 197 -21.90 -6.93 -12.76
N LEU A 198 -21.04 -6.61 -11.80
CA LEU A 198 -19.62 -6.36 -12.03
C LEU A 198 -18.89 -7.69 -12.19
N CYS A 199 -18.16 -7.86 -13.30
CA CYS A 199 -17.32 -9.02 -13.56
C CYS A 199 -16.12 -9.07 -12.61
N ARG A 200 -16.32 -9.68 -11.44
CA ARG A 200 -15.25 -9.93 -10.47
C ARG A 200 -14.25 -10.95 -10.99
N ARG A 201 -12.99 -10.68 -10.73
CA ARG A 201 -11.87 -11.51 -11.13
C ARG A 201 -10.69 -11.35 -10.19
N LEU A 202 -9.96 -12.44 -10.01
CA LEU A 202 -8.66 -12.46 -9.37
C LEU A 202 -7.59 -12.48 -10.45
N GLU A 203 -6.65 -11.55 -10.35
CA GLU A 203 -5.50 -11.48 -11.24
C GLU A 203 -4.20 -11.65 -10.46
N GLN A 204 -3.24 -12.35 -11.03
CA GLN A 204 -1.85 -12.33 -10.57
C GLN A 204 -0.92 -12.08 -11.74
N TYR A 205 -0.04 -11.08 -11.57
CA TYR A 205 0.98 -10.72 -12.56
C TYR A 205 2.27 -11.47 -12.23
N LEU A 206 2.87 -12.07 -13.25
CA LEU A 206 4.18 -12.70 -13.10
C LEU A 206 5.29 -11.65 -13.10
N PRO A 207 6.37 -11.85 -12.31
CA PRO A 207 7.55 -11.00 -12.34
C PRO A 207 8.17 -10.91 -13.73
N TYR A 208 8.69 -9.74 -14.09
CA TYR A 208 9.24 -9.48 -15.43
C TYR A 208 10.33 -10.48 -15.86
N ASN A 209 11.22 -10.88 -14.94
CA ASN A 209 12.27 -11.85 -15.27
C ASN A 209 11.70 -13.23 -15.60
N SER A 210 10.67 -13.69 -14.87
CA SER A 210 9.95 -14.92 -15.21
C SER A 210 9.32 -14.82 -16.59
N VAL A 211 8.68 -13.68 -16.92
CA VAL A 211 8.10 -13.46 -18.26
C VAL A 211 9.19 -13.50 -19.34
N ARG A 212 10.35 -12.89 -19.09
CA ARG A 212 11.48 -12.89 -20.03
C ARG A 212 12.00 -14.28 -20.31
N GLU A 213 12.07 -15.15 -19.30
CA GLU A 213 12.49 -16.55 -19.47
C GLU A 213 11.46 -17.39 -20.23
N LEU A 214 10.16 -17.09 -20.08
CA LEU A 214 9.08 -17.85 -20.69
C LEU A 214 8.77 -17.43 -22.15
N ARG A 215 9.43 -16.41 -22.70
CA ARG A 215 9.19 -15.93 -24.06
C ARG A 215 9.42 -17.02 -25.10
N GLY A 216 8.37 -17.39 -25.84
CA GLY A 216 8.40 -18.46 -26.84
C GLY A 216 8.00 -19.83 -26.30
N GLU A 217 7.98 -20.00 -24.97
CA GLU A 217 7.64 -21.24 -24.28
C GLU A 217 6.12 -21.43 -24.13
N THR A 218 5.72 -22.67 -23.82
CA THR A 218 4.32 -23.02 -23.58
C THR A 218 4.09 -23.32 -22.12
N VAL A 219 3.27 -22.48 -21.49
CA VAL A 219 2.86 -22.64 -20.10
C VAL A 219 1.49 -23.32 -20.01
N SER A 220 1.29 -24.08 -18.94
CA SER A 220 0.04 -24.74 -18.59
C SER A 220 -0.45 -24.24 -17.24
N LEU A 221 -1.59 -23.56 -17.24
CA LEU A 221 -2.34 -23.19 -16.06
C LEU A 221 -3.31 -24.32 -15.70
N SER A 222 -3.29 -24.77 -14.46
CA SER A 222 -4.30 -25.68 -13.93
C SER A 222 -4.83 -25.19 -12.59
N ALA A 223 -6.10 -25.47 -12.32
CA ALA A 223 -6.78 -25.10 -11.09
C ALA A 223 -7.91 -26.09 -10.82
N TRP A 224 -8.19 -26.33 -9.54
CA TRP A 224 -9.42 -27.00 -9.12
C TRP A 224 -10.48 -25.96 -8.84
N VAL A 225 -11.70 -26.23 -9.32
CA VAL A 225 -12.81 -25.28 -9.24
C VAL A 225 -14.03 -25.93 -8.60
N ARG A 226 -14.75 -25.14 -7.80
CA ARG A 226 -15.99 -25.53 -7.12
C ARG A 226 -16.89 -24.30 -6.93
N THR A 227 -18.20 -24.49 -6.95
CA THR A 227 -19.18 -23.45 -6.55
C THR A 227 -19.82 -23.78 -5.18
N SER A 228 -20.30 -22.76 -4.47
CA SER A 228 -21.07 -22.93 -3.22
C SER A 228 -22.44 -23.58 -3.46
N SER A 229 -23.09 -23.27 -4.58
CA SER A 229 -24.45 -23.75 -4.88
C SER A 229 -24.69 -23.93 -6.38
N GLY A 230 -25.34 -25.03 -6.74
CA GLY A 230 -25.82 -25.27 -8.10
C GLY A 230 -24.70 -25.41 -9.12
N LYS A 231 -24.80 -24.64 -10.21
CA LYS A 231 -23.81 -24.60 -11.29
C LYS A 231 -23.44 -23.16 -11.56
N GLN A 232 -22.14 -22.87 -11.59
CA GLN A 232 -21.62 -21.54 -11.85
C GLN A 232 -20.65 -21.60 -13.03
N GLU A 233 -20.81 -20.72 -14.01
CA GLU A 233 -19.87 -20.62 -15.13
C GLU A 233 -18.69 -19.70 -14.77
N GLY A 234 -17.48 -20.15 -15.14
CA GLY A 234 -16.24 -19.45 -14.87
C GLY A 234 -15.27 -19.58 -16.03
N SER A 235 -14.17 -18.84 -15.95
CA SER A 235 -13.07 -19.04 -16.89
C SER A 235 -11.70 -18.87 -16.28
N LEU A 236 -10.78 -19.70 -16.77
CA LEU A 236 -9.34 -19.53 -16.62
C LEU A 236 -8.83 -18.74 -17.82
N VAL A 237 -8.01 -17.74 -17.58
CA VAL A 237 -7.45 -16.90 -18.64
C VAL A 237 -5.96 -16.70 -18.39
N ILE A 238 -5.17 -16.85 -19.44
CA ILE A 238 -3.78 -16.40 -19.50
C ILE A 238 -3.73 -15.26 -20.51
N VAL A 239 -3.16 -14.12 -20.09
CA VAL A 239 -3.01 -12.93 -20.93
C VAL A 239 -1.56 -12.51 -20.92
N ASP A 240 -0.92 -12.49 -22.08
CA ASP A 240 0.35 -11.79 -22.27
C ASP A 240 0.11 -10.42 -22.93
N SER A 241 1.16 -9.67 -23.31
CA SER A 241 0.98 -8.36 -23.94
C SER A 241 0.44 -8.40 -25.37
N GLU A 242 0.50 -9.54 -26.05
CA GLU A 242 0.20 -9.72 -27.48
C GLU A 242 -0.98 -10.68 -27.74
N ALA A 243 -1.21 -11.63 -26.84
CA ALA A 243 -2.05 -12.79 -27.00
C ALA A 243 -2.81 -13.13 -25.72
N ARG A 244 -3.96 -13.78 -25.90
CA ARG A 244 -4.84 -14.21 -24.83
C ARG A 244 -5.38 -15.61 -25.11
N SER A 245 -5.31 -16.48 -24.11
CA SER A 245 -5.96 -17.80 -24.13
C SER A 245 -7.01 -17.87 -23.01
N THR A 246 -8.14 -18.52 -23.27
CA THR A 246 -9.26 -18.59 -22.32
C THR A 246 -9.89 -19.98 -22.36
N ARG A 247 -10.11 -20.57 -21.18
CA ARG A 247 -10.86 -21.81 -20.99
C ARG A 247 -12.11 -21.50 -20.19
N LEU A 248 -13.27 -21.69 -20.80
CA LEU A 248 -14.56 -21.67 -20.11
C LEU A 248 -14.81 -23.02 -19.43
N PHE A 249 -15.44 -22.99 -18.26
CA PHE A 249 -15.85 -24.17 -17.51
C PHE A 249 -17.15 -23.91 -16.76
N THR A 250 -17.80 -24.99 -16.34
CA THR A 250 -18.96 -24.95 -15.45
C THR A 250 -18.59 -25.66 -14.16
N ALA A 251 -18.50 -24.92 -13.06
CA ALA A 251 -18.22 -25.46 -11.74
C ALA A 251 -19.49 -26.06 -11.13
N THR A 252 -19.30 -27.14 -10.37
CA THR A 252 -20.32 -27.83 -9.59
C THR A 252 -20.00 -27.72 -8.10
N GLU A 253 -20.89 -28.20 -7.23
CA GLU A 253 -20.67 -28.24 -5.78
C GLU A 253 -19.54 -29.19 -5.35
N THR A 254 -18.96 -29.93 -6.30
CA THR A 254 -17.78 -30.79 -6.12
C THR A 254 -16.57 -30.23 -6.86
N TRP A 255 -15.38 -30.44 -6.30
CA TRP A 255 -14.13 -30.01 -6.92
C TRP A 255 -13.88 -30.72 -8.26
N SER A 256 -13.67 -29.93 -9.32
CA SER A 256 -13.35 -30.43 -10.65
C SER A 256 -12.05 -29.80 -11.19
N PRO A 257 -11.18 -30.55 -11.89
CA PRO A 257 -9.93 -30.00 -12.41
C PRO A 257 -10.17 -29.28 -13.73
N GLN A 258 -9.53 -28.14 -13.91
CA GLN A 258 -9.54 -27.36 -15.15
C GLN A 258 -8.12 -27.02 -15.56
N SER A 259 -7.84 -27.04 -16.87
CA SER A 259 -6.52 -26.70 -17.41
C SER A 259 -6.62 -25.86 -18.69
N LEU A 260 -5.60 -25.03 -18.90
CA LEU A 260 -5.46 -24.13 -20.03
C LEU A 260 -3.98 -24.03 -20.40
N THR A 261 -3.65 -24.29 -21.66
CA THR A 261 -2.31 -24.05 -22.20
C THR A 261 -2.25 -22.72 -22.95
N HIS A 262 -1.10 -22.06 -22.88
CA HIS A 262 -0.83 -20.81 -23.58
C HIS A 262 0.63 -20.74 -24.01
N ARG A 263 0.86 -20.37 -25.26
CA ARG A 263 2.21 -20.12 -25.77
C ARG A 263 2.51 -18.63 -25.60
N VAL A 264 3.51 -18.33 -24.79
CA VAL A 264 3.91 -16.95 -24.47
C VAL A 264 4.60 -16.35 -25.69
N SER A 265 4.17 -15.17 -26.11
CA SER A 265 4.79 -14.44 -27.22
C SER A 265 6.28 -14.18 -26.97
N SER A 266 7.10 -14.25 -28.03
CA SER A 266 8.52 -13.88 -27.96
C SER A 266 8.73 -12.41 -27.58
N GLU A 267 7.73 -11.56 -27.80
CA GLU A 267 7.75 -10.14 -27.48
C GLU A 267 7.02 -9.79 -26.17
N ALA A 268 6.54 -10.81 -25.43
CA ALA A 268 5.74 -10.61 -24.23
C ALA A 268 6.43 -9.68 -23.21
N LYS A 269 5.80 -8.55 -22.91
CA LYS A 269 6.27 -7.59 -21.89
C LYS A 269 5.73 -7.89 -20.49
N SER A 270 4.56 -8.52 -20.44
CA SER A 270 3.86 -8.90 -19.21
C SER A 270 3.13 -10.21 -19.43
N LEU A 271 2.95 -10.99 -18.37
CA LEU A 271 2.13 -12.19 -18.34
C LEU A 271 1.32 -12.17 -17.06
N ARG A 272 0.01 -12.41 -17.15
CA ARG A 272 -0.87 -12.52 -15.99
C ARG A 272 -1.83 -13.69 -16.13
N VAL A 273 -2.14 -14.27 -14.98
CA VAL A 273 -3.19 -15.27 -14.81
C VAL A 273 -4.43 -14.57 -14.28
N VAL A 274 -5.59 -14.88 -14.85
CA VAL A 274 -6.87 -14.31 -14.43
C VAL A 274 -7.89 -15.42 -14.22
N LEU A 275 -8.45 -15.47 -13.02
CA LEU A 275 -9.56 -16.32 -12.60
C LEU A 275 -10.80 -15.44 -12.54
N ARG A 276 -11.89 -15.80 -13.21
CA ARG A 276 -13.08 -14.94 -13.26
C ARG A 276 -14.38 -15.71 -13.38
N LEU A 277 -15.44 -15.11 -12.87
CA LEU A 277 -16.82 -15.46 -13.21
C LEU A 277 -17.08 -15.11 -14.69
N SER A 278 -17.70 -16.01 -15.45
CA SER A 278 -17.96 -15.80 -16.88
C SER A 278 -19.03 -16.75 -17.40
N PRO A 279 -20.11 -16.28 -18.04
CA PRO A 279 -20.45 -14.88 -18.29
C PRO A 279 -20.90 -14.20 -17.00
N CYS A 280 -20.77 -12.89 -16.91
CA CYS A 280 -21.21 -12.14 -15.74
C CYS A 280 -22.70 -11.86 -15.90
N ARG A 281 -23.56 -12.64 -15.25
CA ARG A 281 -25.00 -12.42 -15.26
C ARG A 281 -25.42 -11.92 -13.89
N ALA A 282 -26.43 -11.05 -13.85
CA ALA A 282 -27.00 -10.56 -12.59
C ALA A 282 -27.77 -11.65 -11.81
N GLU A 283 -28.03 -12.81 -12.43
CA GLU A 283 -28.73 -13.97 -11.87
C GLU A 283 -27.77 -15.09 -11.43
N ASP A 284 -26.46 -14.90 -11.60
CA ASP A 284 -25.48 -15.75 -10.95
C ASP A 284 -25.70 -15.64 -9.43
N THR A 285 -25.54 -16.74 -8.70
CA THR A 285 -25.84 -16.81 -7.25
C THR A 285 -24.81 -17.61 -6.47
N GLY A 286 -23.82 -18.18 -7.15
CA GLY A 286 -22.82 -19.06 -6.55
C GLY A 286 -21.45 -18.39 -6.48
N ASP A 287 -20.90 -18.33 -5.27
CA ASP A 287 -19.50 -18.02 -5.04
C ASP A 287 -18.61 -19.08 -5.71
N LEU A 288 -17.50 -18.64 -6.31
CA LEU A 288 -16.58 -19.52 -7.02
C LEU A 288 -15.28 -19.66 -6.23
N TYR A 289 -14.91 -20.91 -5.94
CA TYR A 289 -13.71 -21.26 -5.22
C TYR A 289 -12.69 -21.89 -6.17
N PHE A 290 -11.43 -21.50 -5.99
CA PHE A 290 -10.29 -22.05 -6.72
C PHE A 290 -9.24 -22.54 -5.72
N ASP A 291 -8.67 -23.71 -5.98
CA ASP A 291 -7.60 -24.27 -5.17
C ASP A 291 -6.57 -24.99 -6.04
N ASP A 292 -5.38 -25.22 -5.49
CA ASP A 292 -4.22 -25.82 -6.15
C ASP A 292 -3.91 -25.13 -7.51
N VAL A 293 -4.01 -23.80 -7.56
CA VAL A 293 -3.74 -23.05 -8.79
C VAL A 293 -2.26 -23.10 -9.12
N THR A 294 -1.93 -23.73 -10.24
CA THR A 294 -0.56 -23.94 -10.70
C THR A 294 -0.36 -23.43 -12.10
N LEU A 295 0.76 -22.73 -12.33
CA LEU A 295 1.23 -22.37 -13.65
C LEU A 295 2.61 -22.99 -13.83
N LEU A 296 2.68 -23.98 -14.71
CA LEU A 296 3.88 -24.75 -14.98
C LEU A 296 4.37 -24.49 -16.40
N ASP A 297 5.68 -24.47 -16.57
CA ASP A 297 6.34 -24.53 -17.87
C ASP A 297 6.72 -25.99 -18.17
N ARG A 298 6.79 -26.33 -19.45
CA ARG A 298 7.04 -27.70 -19.94
C ARG A 298 8.39 -28.25 -19.49
N GLU A 299 9.38 -27.39 -19.27
CA GLU A 299 10.71 -27.78 -18.77
C GLU A 299 10.79 -27.81 -17.23
N ARG A 300 9.91 -27.11 -16.51
CA ARG A 300 9.99 -26.90 -15.06
C ARG A 300 8.72 -27.36 -14.34
N GLU A 301 8.40 -28.64 -14.45
CA GLU A 301 7.16 -29.23 -13.88
C GLU A 301 7.03 -29.12 -12.35
N TRP A 302 8.12 -28.82 -11.62
CA TRP A 302 8.14 -28.83 -10.16
C TRP A 302 8.02 -27.45 -9.50
N PHE A 303 8.14 -26.36 -10.27
CA PHE A 303 8.09 -25.00 -9.73
C PHE A 303 6.85 -24.27 -10.22
N ASN A 304 5.92 -24.04 -9.29
CA ASN A 304 4.77 -23.20 -9.56
C ASN A 304 5.20 -21.74 -9.79
N LEU A 305 4.95 -21.23 -10.99
CA LEU A 305 5.26 -19.85 -11.37
C LEU A 305 4.27 -18.86 -10.75
N VAL A 306 3.07 -19.33 -10.39
CA VAL A 306 2.07 -18.58 -9.62
C VAL A 306 2.42 -18.67 -8.13
N ALA A 307 2.33 -17.53 -7.45
CA ALA A 307 2.49 -17.43 -6.01
C ALA A 307 1.16 -17.75 -5.30
N ASN A 308 1.24 -18.45 -4.17
CA ASN A 308 0.11 -18.65 -3.26
C ASN A 308 -1.15 -19.22 -3.96
N GLY A 309 -0.98 -20.25 -4.79
CA GLY A 309 -2.04 -20.83 -5.61
C GLY A 309 -3.20 -21.50 -4.84
N SER A 310 -2.96 -21.88 -3.58
CA SER A 310 -3.97 -22.43 -2.66
C SER A 310 -4.45 -21.40 -1.63
N ALA A 311 -4.09 -20.12 -1.80
CA ALA A 311 -4.41 -19.04 -0.86
C ALA A 311 -4.00 -19.29 0.60
N GLU A 312 -3.05 -20.17 0.90
CA GLU A 312 -2.67 -20.49 2.29
C GLU A 312 -2.08 -19.29 3.03
N VAL A 313 -1.49 -18.35 2.29
CA VAL A 313 -0.87 -17.17 2.86
C VAL A 313 -1.78 -15.96 2.71
N GLY A 314 -2.20 -15.38 3.84
CA GLY A 314 -2.94 -14.11 3.86
C GLY A 314 -2.02 -12.91 3.60
N SER A 315 -2.49 -11.93 2.82
CA SER A 315 -1.80 -10.67 2.59
C SER A 315 -1.69 -9.87 3.88
N LEU A 316 -0.70 -8.98 4.01
CA LEU A 316 -0.67 -8.05 5.16
C LEU A 316 -1.90 -7.14 5.12
N ARG A 317 -2.55 -6.88 6.26
CA ARG A 317 -3.76 -6.00 6.31
C ARG A 317 -3.56 -4.60 5.72
N ILE A 318 -2.31 -4.14 5.63
CA ILE A 318 -1.95 -2.85 5.04
C ILE A 318 -1.62 -2.96 3.54
N GLY A 319 -1.30 -4.17 3.04
CA GLY A 319 -0.95 -4.46 1.64
C GLY A 319 -1.96 -3.92 0.63
N PRO A 320 -3.25 -4.31 0.69
CA PRO A 320 -4.29 -3.81 -0.23
C PRO A 320 -4.53 -2.29 -0.14
N ARG A 321 -4.10 -1.63 0.94
CA ARG A 321 -4.16 -0.17 1.11
C ARG A 321 -2.91 0.53 0.55
N LEU A 322 -1.74 -0.09 0.67
CA LEU A 322 -0.48 0.40 0.08
C LEU A 322 -0.49 0.23 -1.44
N GLU A 323 -1.01 -0.87 -1.96
CA GLU A 323 -1.11 -1.11 -3.40
C GLU A 323 -2.12 -0.15 -4.07
N ARG A 324 -3.14 0.31 -3.35
CA ARG A 324 -4.01 1.42 -3.78
C ARG A 324 -3.25 2.73 -3.99
N LEU A 325 -2.16 2.97 -3.27
CA LEU A 325 -1.28 4.13 -3.49
C LEU A 325 -0.39 3.92 -4.73
N ALA A 326 0.06 2.69 -4.95
CA ALA A 326 0.89 2.30 -6.09
C ALA A 326 0.07 1.83 -7.30
N ARG A 327 -0.91 2.64 -7.74
CA ARG A 327 -1.94 2.35 -8.78
C ARG A 327 -1.50 1.62 -10.07
N HIS A 328 -0.21 1.53 -10.36
CA HIS A 328 0.34 0.91 -11.56
C HIS A 328 1.46 -0.11 -11.31
N VAL A 329 1.92 -0.29 -10.06
CA VAL A 329 2.99 -1.24 -9.73
C VAL A 329 2.65 -1.90 -8.39
N PRO A 330 2.30 -3.19 -8.37
CA PRO A 330 2.09 -3.90 -7.11
C PRO A 330 3.42 -3.86 -6.33
N LEU A 331 3.41 -3.18 -5.17
CA LEU A 331 4.60 -3.01 -4.31
C LEU A 331 5.22 -4.36 -3.94
N GLY A 332 4.41 -5.42 -3.86
CA GLY A 332 4.89 -6.79 -3.70
C GLY A 332 5.84 -7.23 -4.82
N GLN A 333 5.59 -6.86 -6.08
CA GLN A 333 6.52 -7.18 -7.18
C GLN A 333 7.83 -6.39 -7.11
N LEU A 334 7.82 -5.16 -6.58
CA LEU A 334 9.05 -4.38 -6.36
C LEU A 334 9.90 -4.93 -5.20
N LEU A 335 9.33 -5.78 -4.35
CA LEU A 335 10.05 -6.39 -3.25
C LEU A 335 10.28 -7.89 -3.46
N ASP A 336 9.65 -8.48 -4.47
CA ASP A 336 9.87 -9.87 -4.84
C ASP A 336 11.29 -10.04 -5.39
N ALA A 337 12.08 -10.88 -4.73
CA ALA A 337 13.43 -11.21 -5.15
C ALA A 337 13.48 -11.77 -6.58
N ARG A 338 12.40 -12.42 -7.06
CA ARG A 338 12.32 -12.94 -8.44
C ARG A 338 12.30 -11.81 -9.49
N SER A 339 11.90 -10.61 -9.11
CA SER A 339 11.91 -9.43 -9.99
C SER A 339 13.31 -8.88 -10.24
N TYR A 340 14.33 -9.29 -9.47
CA TYR A 340 15.68 -8.76 -9.54
C TYR A 340 16.71 -9.86 -9.80
N ASP A 341 17.51 -9.72 -10.86
CA ASP A 341 18.74 -10.51 -10.99
C ASP A 341 19.92 -9.80 -10.34
N LEU A 342 20.95 -10.56 -9.95
CA LEU A 342 22.18 -10.03 -9.35
C LEU A 342 22.84 -8.95 -10.23
N SER A 343 22.69 -9.04 -11.56
CA SER A 343 23.23 -8.06 -12.50
C SER A 343 22.46 -6.73 -12.49
N SER A 344 21.13 -6.76 -12.32
CA SER A 344 20.29 -5.57 -12.21
C SER A 344 20.46 -4.92 -10.86
N VAL A 345 20.60 -5.68 -9.77
CA VAL A 345 20.93 -5.12 -8.45
C VAL A 345 22.25 -4.34 -8.52
N ARG A 346 23.29 -4.91 -9.13
CA ARG A 346 24.57 -4.21 -9.36
C ARG A 346 24.39 -2.92 -10.18
N ARG A 347 23.58 -2.96 -11.24
CA ARG A 347 23.27 -1.77 -12.06
C ARG A 347 22.46 -0.73 -11.29
N TYR A 348 21.48 -1.12 -10.48
CA TYR A 348 20.72 -0.20 -9.64
C TYR A 348 21.58 0.43 -8.55
N VAL A 349 22.50 -0.32 -7.95
CA VAL A 349 23.48 0.24 -7.00
C VAL A 349 24.38 1.24 -7.73
N LEU A 350 24.89 0.90 -8.92
CA LEU A 350 25.71 1.81 -9.73
C LEU A 350 24.93 3.08 -10.13
N TYR A 351 23.68 2.94 -10.59
CA TYR A 351 22.84 4.07 -10.96
C TYR A 351 22.47 4.92 -9.75
N THR A 352 22.18 4.29 -8.60
CA THR A 352 21.95 5.00 -7.34
C THR A 352 23.19 5.77 -6.95
N LEU A 353 24.38 5.17 -6.99
CA LEU A 353 25.66 5.84 -6.71
C LEU A 353 25.94 7.00 -7.69
N LEU A 354 25.67 6.83 -8.98
CA LEU A 354 25.87 7.86 -10.00
C LEU A 354 24.87 9.02 -9.87
N THR A 355 23.60 8.72 -9.58
CA THR A 355 22.57 9.74 -9.34
C THR A 355 22.77 10.45 -8.00
N PHE A 356 23.19 9.74 -6.94
CA PHE A 356 23.56 10.38 -5.67
C PHE A 356 24.82 11.23 -5.81
N ALA A 357 25.84 10.76 -6.51
CA ALA A 357 27.05 11.54 -6.78
C ALA A 357 26.74 12.79 -7.62
N GLY A 358 25.87 12.67 -8.64
CA GLY A 358 25.41 13.81 -9.44
C GLY A 358 24.51 14.80 -8.69
N PHE A 359 23.80 14.35 -7.64
CA PHE A 359 22.93 15.20 -6.82
C PHE A 359 23.71 16.11 -5.86
N TRP A 360 24.91 15.69 -5.41
CA TRP A 360 25.78 16.47 -4.53
C TRP A 360 26.90 17.22 -5.25
N ALA A 361 27.10 16.97 -6.56
CA ALA A 361 28.22 17.52 -7.33
C ALA A 361 27.85 18.72 -8.22
N ASN A 362 26.78 19.46 -7.93
CA ASN A 362 26.48 20.76 -8.55
C ASN A 362 26.25 21.85 -7.52
#